data_AF-A0A525WHR9-F1
#
_entry.id   AF-A0A525WHR9-F1
#
_cell.length_a   1.000
_cell.length_b   1.000
_cell.length_c   1.000
_cell.angle_alpha   90.00
_cell.angle_beta   90.00
_cell.angle_gamma   90.00
#
_symmetry.space_group_name_H-M   'P 1'
#
loop_
_entity.id
_entity.type
_entity.pdbx_description
1 polymer ?
#
loop_
_entity_poly.entity_id
_entity_poly.type
_entity_poly.pdbx_seq_one_letter_code
_entity_poly.pdbx_strand_id
1 'polypeptide(L)'
;MDWLKDPGFLGTHATIGADLSQFMATLFTGLFILGWIQAKQRKADAHHWLMLGGMISMLSFFIAYYLFRQLGVLAVEGKEGFGGSQALYDYVFIPVLTLHIMYLGLLLLVGIVLAVEITIQRIWPDGGRRHRALGRFTMVIYCILFATGTFTYTMLYILYPGKIG
;
A
#
# COMPACT_ATOMS: atom_id res chain seq x y z
N MET A 1 -8.56 -9.68 19.62
CA MET A 1 -8.22 -10.57 18.49
C MET A 1 -6.72 -10.77 18.51
N ASP A 2 -6.26 -11.76 19.25
CA ASP A 2 -4.82 -12.02 19.39
C ASP A 2 -4.24 -12.79 18.18
N TRP A 3 -5.10 -13.44 17.39
CA TRP A 3 -4.71 -14.27 16.24
C TRP A 3 -4.01 -13.52 15.10
N LEU A 4 -4.17 -12.20 14.97
CA LEU A 4 -3.43 -11.43 13.96
C LEU A 4 -1.91 -11.39 14.24
N LYS A 5 -1.51 -11.72 15.48
CA LYS A 5 -0.11 -11.82 15.92
C LYS A 5 0.44 -13.23 15.82
N ASP A 6 -0.40 -14.23 15.55
CA ASP A 6 0.04 -15.62 15.39
C ASP A 6 0.98 -15.74 14.17
N PRO A 7 1.80 -16.79 14.10
CA PRO A 7 2.69 -17.02 12.97
C PRO A 7 1.95 -17.01 11.62
N GLY A 8 2.55 -16.33 10.65
CA GLY A 8 2.02 -16.14 9.31
C GLY A 8 1.96 -17.42 8.49
N PHE A 9 1.28 -17.31 7.34
CA PHE A 9 1.04 -18.42 6.42
C PHE A 9 2.00 -18.45 5.22
N LEU A 10 2.86 -17.44 5.06
CA LEU A 10 3.86 -17.35 3.99
C LEU A 10 5.18 -18.07 4.33
N GLY A 11 5.27 -18.69 5.51
CA GLY A 11 6.47 -19.41 5.96
C GLY A 11 7.64 -18.48 6.31
N THR A 12 7.34 -17.22 6.66
CA THR A 12 8.30 -16.21 7.12
C THR A 12 8.15 -16.02 8.63
N HIS A 13 8.94 -15.10 9.22
CA HIS A 13 8.77 -14.70 10.63
C HIS A 13 7.66 -13.66 10.82
N ALA A 14 6.83 -13.44 9.80
CA ALA A 14 5.72 -12.51 9.86
C ALA A 14 4.56 -13.07 10.68
N THR A 15 3.74 -12.15 11.18
CA THR A 15 2.45 -12.48 11.76
C THR A 15 1.39 -12.68 10.67
N ILE A 16 0.27 -13.36 10.98
CA ILE A 16 -0.86 -13.52 10.06
C ILE A 16 -1.31 -12.17 9.50
N GLY A 17 -1.37 -11.14 10.33
CA GLY A 17 -1.75 -9.82 9.86
C GLY A 17 -0.76 -9.26 8.82
N ALA A 18 0.54 -9.49 9.00
CA ALA A 18 1.57 -8.93 8.12
C ALA A 18 1.56 -9.65 6.77
N ASP A 19 1.42 -10.97 6.79
CA ASP A 19 1.23 -11.79 5.59
C ASP A 19 -0.04 -11.43 4.84
N LEU A 20 -1.15 -11.28 5.56
CA LEU A 20 -2.42 -10.89 4.97
C LEU A 20 -2.32 -9.51 4.32
N SER A 21 -1.66 -8.54 4.98
CA SER A 21 -1.44 -7.21 4.42
C SER A 21 -0.58 -7.25 3.15
N GLN A 22 0.54 -7.98 3.18
CA GLN A 22 1.44 -8.12 2.04
C GLN A 22 0.78 -8.85 0.86
N PHE A 23 0.02 -9.91 1.15
CA PHE A 23 -0.75 -10.65 0.15
C PHE A 23 -1.80 -9.76 -0.51
N MET A 24 -2.58 -9.01 0.28
CA MET A 24 -3.61 -8.11 -0.24
C MET A 24 -2.99 -6.94 -1.00
N ALA A 25 -1.88 -6.37 -0.54
CA ALA A 25 -1.15 -5.34 -1.28
C ALA A 25 -0.68 -5.85 -2.65
N THR A 26 -0.18 -7.09 -2.71
CA THR A 26 0.22 -7.74 -3.96
C THR A 26 -0.98 -7.97 -4.88
N LEU A 27 -2.09 -8.47 -4.34
CA LEU A 27 -3.34 -8.66 -5.07
C LEU A 27 -3.84 -7.36 -5.69
N PHE A 28 -4.01 -6.30 -4.89
CA PHE A 28 -4.52 -5.01 -5.36
C PHE A 28 -3.57 -4.35 -6.38
N THR A 29 -2.25 -4.46 -6.17
CA THR A 29 -1.28 -4.00 -7.17
C THR A 29 -1.42 -4.75 -8.49
N GLY A 30 -1.58 -6.07 -8.44
CA GLY A 30 -1.87 -6.88 -9.61
C GLY A 30 -3.14 -6.42 -10.34
N LEU A 31 -4.23 -6.21 -9.61
CA LEU A 31 -5.50 -5.71 -10.18
C LEU A 31 -5.34 -4.33 -10.83
N PHE A 32 -4.60 -3.41 -10.23
CA PHE A 32 -4.38 -2.07 -10.81
C PHE A 32 -3.45 -2.10 -12.03
N ILE A 33 -2.43 -2.97 -12.03
CA ILE A 33 -1.62 -3.21 -13.24
C ILE A 33 -2.49 -3.78 -14.36
N LEU A 34 -3.38 -4.75 -14.07
CA LEU A 34 -4.33 -5.28 -15.04
C LEU A 34 -5.30 -4.20 -15.54
N GLY A 35 -5.81 -3.35 -14.66
CA GLY A 35 -6.64 -2.20 -15.01
C GLY A 35 -5.91 -1.23 -15.93
N TRP A 36 -4.64 -0.96 -15.67
CA TRP A 36 -3.79 -0.13 -16.53
C TRP A 36 -3.58 -0.72 -17.92
N ILE A 37 -3.36 -2.04 -18.00
CA ILE A 37 -3.25 -2.75 -19.28
C ILE A 37 -4.56 -2.63 -20.06
N GLN A 38 -5.71 -2.80 -19.41
CA GLN A 38 -7.03 -2.64 -20.04
C GLN A 38 -7.27 -1.22 -20.55
N ALA A 39 -6.83 -0.20 -19.79
CA ALA A 39 -6.89 1.20 -20.23
C ALA A 39 -6.05 1.43 -21.50
N LYS A 40 -4.83 0.87 -21.56
CA LYS A 40 -3.98 0.94 -22.76
C LYS A 40 -4.60 0.23 -23.96
N GLN A 41 -5.33 -0.87 -23.74
CA GLN A 41 -6.07 -1.60 -24.76
C GLN A 41 -7.39 -0.93 -25.17
N ARG A 42 -7.70 0.28 -24.66
CA ARG A 42 -8.95 1.01 -24.91
C ARG A 42 -10.22 0.26 -24.47
N LYS A 43 -10.10 -0.69 -23.53
CA LYS A 43 -11.23 -1.41 -22.92
C LYS A 43 -11.77 -0.63 -21.73
N ALA A 44 -12.45 0.49 -22.02
CA ALA A 44 -12.86 1.46 -20.99
C ALA A 44 -13.82 0.85 -19.95
N ASP A 45 -14.84 0.10 -20.37
CA ASP A 45 -15.84 -0.45 -19.45
C ASP A 45 -15.22 -1.45 -18.46
N ALA A 46 -14.42 -2.39 -18.97
CA ALA A 46 -13.72 -3.37 -18.16
C ALA A 46 -12.71 -2.71 -17.20
N HIS A 47 -11.97 -1.70 -17.69
CA HIS A 47 -11.08 -0.89 -16.85
C HIS A 47 -11.84 -0.23 -15.70
N HIS A 48 -12.94 0.48 -15.96
CA HIS A 48 -13.68 1.21 -14.93
C HIS A 48 -14.25 0.27 -13.86
N TRP A 49 -14.86 -0.85 -14.25
CA TRP A 49 -15.39 -1.84 -13.30
C TRP A 49 -14.28 -2.46 -12.44
N LEU A 50 -13.14 -2.80 -13.04
CA LEU A 50 -12.01 -3.35 -12.31
C LEU A 50 -11.43 -2.33 -11.32
N MET A 51 -11.26 -1.08 -11.74
CA MET A 51 -10.73 -0.02 -10.88
C MET A 51 -11.69 0.28 -9.72
N LEU A 52 -13.00 0.35 -9.99
CA LEU A 52 -14.00 0.62 -8.95
C LEU A 52 -14.05 -0.52 -7.93
N GLY A 53 -14.19 -1.77 -8.39
CA GLY A 53 -14.22 -2.94 -7.51
C GLY A 53 -12.93 -3.10 -6.71
N GLY A 54 -11.77 -2.92 -7.35
CA GLY A 54 -10.47 -2.95 -6.71
C GLY A 54 -10.32 -1.85 -5.65
N MET A 55 -10.72 -0.61 -5.95
CA MET A 55 -10.61 0.51 -5.01
C MET A 55 -11.54 0.37 -3.81
N ILE A 56 -12.79 -0.06 -4.02
CA ILE A 56 -13.73 -0.32 -2.92
C ILE A 56 -13.18 -1.43 -2.02
N SER A 57 -12.77 -2.57 -2.61
CA SER A 57 -12.22 -3.69 -1.85
C SER A 57 -10.94 -3.30 -1.09
N MET A 58 -10.04 -2.54 -1.72
CA MET A 58 -8.82 -2.04 -1.10
C MET A 58 -9.12 -1.14 0.09
N LEU A 59 -10.00 -0.15 -0.07
CA LEU A 59 -10.38 0.77 1.00
C LEU A 59 -11.04 0.02 2.16
N SER A 60 -12.00 -0.87 1.87
CA SER A 60 -12.65 -1.69 2.89
C SER A 60 -11.63 -2.56 3.65
N PHE A 61 -10.69 -3.19 2.94
CA PHE A 61 -9.64 -3.99 3.55
C PHE A 61 -8.76 -3.15 4.47
N PHE A 62 -8.20 -2.04 3.98
CA PHE A 62 -7.29 -1.22 4.79
C PHE A 62 -8.01 -0.56 5.98
N ILE A 63 -9.25 -0.09 5.80
CA ILE A 63 -10.04 0.46 6.92
C ILE A 63 -10.23 -0.61 7.99
N ALA A 64 -10.72 -1.79 7.62
CA ALA A 64 -10.88 -2.91 8.55
C ALA A 64 -9.54 -3.27 9.21
N TYR A 65 -8.51 -3.48 8.41
CA TYR A 65 -7.16 -3.85 8.85
C TYR A 65 -6.58 -2.84 9.85
N TYR A 66 -6.66 -1.53 9.59
CA TYR A 66 -6.15 -0.50 10.50
C TYR A 66 -7.01 -0.33 11.75
N LEU A 67 -8.34 -0.48 11.65
CA LEU A 67 -9.22 -0.49 12.83
C LEU A 67 -8.88 -1.65 13.77
N PHE A 68 -8.53 -2.82 13.22
CA PHE A 68 -8.22 -4.00 14.02
C PHE A 68 -6.76 -4.10 14.47
N ARG A 69 -5.78 -3.60 13.69
CA ARG A 69 -4.35 -3.75 14.01
C ARG A 69 -3.79 -2.68 14.96
N GLN A 70 -4.47 -1.53 15.11
CA GLN A 70 -4.04 -0.35 15.88
C GLN A 70 -2.67 0.21 15.45
N LEU A 71 -2.63 1.49 15.05
CA LEU A 71 -1.43 2.18 14.54
C LEU A 71 -0.20 2.10 15.48
N GLY A 72 -0.39 1.94 16.79
CA GLY A 72 0.70 1.80 17.76
C GLY A 72 1.51 0.51 17.64
N VAL A 73 0.93 -0.58 17.15
CA VAL A 73 1.61 -1.88 17.03
C VAL A 73 2.67 -1.86 15.93
N LEU A 74 2.40 -1.16 14.81
CA LEU A 74 3.34 -0.97 13.69
C LEU A 74 4.58 -0.16 14.10
N ALA A 75 4.44 0.81 15.01
CA ALA A 75 5.56 1.60 15.53
C ALA A 75 6.46 0.77 16.48
N VAL A 76 5.87 -0.20 17.19
CA VAL A 76 6.59 -1.10 18.10
C VAL A 76 7.32 -2.20 17.33
N GLU A 77 6.70 -2.79 16.30
CA GLU A 77 7.33 -3.78 15.40
C GLU A 77 8.58 -3.22 14.70
N GLY A 78 8.60 -1.94 14.33
CA GLY A 78 9.75 -1.34 13.68
C GLY A 78 10.99 -1.23 14.58
N LYS A 79 10.85 -0.86 15.85
CA LYS A 79 12.00 -0.65 16.75
C LYS A 79 12.43 -1.92 17.49
N GLU A 80 11.48 -2.78 17.85
CA GLU A 80 11.77 -4.01 18.59
C GLU A 80 11.83 -5.27 17.70
N GLY A 81 11.30 -5.18 16.47
CA GLY A 81 11.23 -6.29 15.51
C GLY A 81 12.33 -6.30 14.44
N PHE A 82 13.25 -5.33 14.40
CA PHE A 82 14.36 -5.37 13.44
C PHE A 82 15.58 -6.09 14.03
N GLY A 83 15.92 -7.26 13.49
CA GLY A 83 17.03 -8.11 13.97
C GLY A 83 18.42 -7.79 13.39
N GLY A 84 18.54 -6.75 12.56
CA GLY A 84 19.78 -6.38 11.87
C GLY A 84 20.70 -5.48 12.68
N SER A 85 21.81 -5.04 12.07
CA SER A 85 22.72 -4.09 12.71
C SER A 85 22.10 -2.69 12.85
N GLN A 86 22.50 -1.95 13.88
CA GLN A 86 22.00 -0.58 14.12
C GLN A 86 22.25 0.35 12.92
N ALA A 87 23.41 0.21 12.25
CA ALA A 87 23.72 1.00 11.06
C ALA A 87 22.74 0.72 9.91
N LEU A 88 22.37 -0.54 9.69
CA LEU A 88 21.39 -0.90 8.66
C LEU A 88 20.00 -0.38 9.00
N TYR A 89 19.64 -0.41 10.29
CA TYR A 89 18.39 0.14 10.78
C TYR A 89 18.28 1.65 10.50
N ASP A 90 19.29 2.43 10.94
CA ASP A 90 19.24 3.89 10.90
C ASP A 90 19.42 4.44 9.47
N TYR A 91 20.29 3.84 8.66
CA TYR A 91 20.65 4.38 7.35
C TYR A 91 19.88 3.78 6.18
N VAL A 92 19.20 2.64 6.36
CA VAL A 92 18.46 1.97 5.27
C VAL A 92 17.01 1.76 5.65
N PHE A 93 16.73 1.09 6.77
CA PHE A 93 15.37 0.72 7.12
C PHE A 93 14.50 1.93 7.44
N ILE A 94 14.94 2.81 8.35
CA ILE A 94 14.18 4.01 8.75
C ILE A 94 13.93 4.95 7.56
N PRO A 95 14.90 5.29 6.70
CA PRO A 95 14.63 6.11 5.52
C PRO A 95 13.59 5.51 4.58
N VAL A 96 13.68 4.20 4.27
CA VAL A 96 12.71 3.55 3.37
C VAL A 96 11.33 3.46 4.01
N LEU A 97 11.24 3.14 5.30
CA LEU A 97 9.97 3.12 6.04
C LEU A 97 9.33 4.52 6.09
N THR A 98 10.14 5.55 6.31
CA THR A 98 9.68 6.95 6.31
C THR A 98 9.12 7.32 4.95
N LEU A 99 9.84 7.01 3.86
CA LEU A 99 9.35 7.23 2.50
C LEU A 99 8.04 6.48 2.26
N HIS A 100 7.93 5.22 2.69
CA HIS A 100 6.71 4.43 2.55
C HIS A 100 5.50 5.12 3.21
N ILE A 101 5.66 5.55 4.47
CA ILE A 101 4.60 6.24 5.22
C ILE A 101 4.25 7.59 4.59
N MET A 102 5.25 8.35 4.10
CA MET A 102 5.02 9.61 3.39
C MET A 102 4.21 9.42 2.10
N TYR A 103 4.58 8.43 1.28
CA TYR A 103 3.84 8.13 0.05
C TYR A 103 2.41 7.64 0.34
N LEU A 104 2.20 6.90 1.42
CA LEU A 104 0.87 6.50 1.88
C LEU A 104 0.00 7.73 2.18
N GLY A 105 0.55 8.70 2.92
CA GLY A 105 -0.11 9.96 3.23
C GLY A 105 -0.44 10.79 1.98
N LEU A 106 0.50 10.86 1.02
CA LEU A 106 0.29 11.54 -0.26
C LEU A 106 -0.86 10.89 -1.05
N LEU A 107 -0.95 9.56 -1.07
CA LEU A 107 -2.00 8.85 -1.81
C LEU A 107 -3.38 9.09 -1.18
N LEU A 108 -3.47 9.09 0.15
CA LEU A 108 -4.70 9.47 0.87
C LEU A 108 -5.11 10.90 0.52
N LEU A 109 -4.18 11.85 0.49
CA LEU A 109 -4.44 13.23 0.08
C LEU A 109 -4.96 13.31 -1.36
N VAL A 110 -4.37 12.56 -2.29
CA VAL A 110 -4.86 12.50 -3.68
C VAL A 110 -6.29 11.95 -3.75
N GLY A 111 -6.62 10.93 -2.96
CA GLY A 111 -7.98 10.41 -2.85
C GLY A 111 -8.99 11.46 -2.37
N ILE A 112 -8.61 12.25 -1.35
CA ILE A 112 -9.44 13.36 -0.85
C ILE A 112 -9.58 14.45 -1.91
N VAL A 113 -8.49 14.84 -2.56
CA VAL A 113 -8.49 15.87 -3.62
C VAL A 113 -9.36 15.45 -4.80
N LEU A 114 -9.33 14.16 -5.18
CA LEU A 114 -10.23 13.59 -6.17
C LEU A 114 -11.69 13.59 -5.71
N ALA A 115 -11.98 13.37 -4.43
CA ALA A 115 -13.33 13.50 -3.87
C ALA A 115 -13.85 14.95 -3.93
N VAL A 116 -12.95 15.93 -3.93
CA VAL A 116 -13.24 17.36 -4.17
C VAL A 116 -13.25 17.67 -5.68
N GLU A 117 -13.78 16.73 -6.49
CA GLU A 117 -13.76 16.78 -7.95
C GLU A 117 -14.36 18.09 -8.50
N ILE A 118 -15.39 18.61 -7.83
CA ILE A 118 -16.09 19.85 -8.19
C ILE A 118 -15.10 21.03 -8.32
N THR A 119 -14.07 21.09 -7.48
CA THR A 119 -13.08 22.16 -7.52
C THR A 119 -12.09 21.96 -8.67
N ILE A 120 -11.66 20.72 -8.93
CA ILE A 120 -10.73 20.42 -10.02
C ILE A 120 -11.39 20.66 -11.39
N GLN A 121 -12.69 20.40 -11.52
CA GLN A 121 -13.44 20.64 -12.74
C GLN A 121 -13.38 22.10 -13.21
N ARG A 122 -13.26 23.07 -12.29
CA ARG A 122 -13.10 24.50 -12.62
C ARG A 122 -11.75 24.84 -13.26
N ILE A 123 -10.69 24.12 -12.88
CA ILE A 123 -9.30 24.37 -13.31
C ILE A 123 -8.94 23.49 -14.52
N TRP A 124 -9.45 22.26 -14.55
CA TRP A 124 -9.18 21.28 -15.59
C TRP A 124 -10.49 20.64 -16.09
N PRO A 125 -11.20 21.30 -17.04
CA PRO A 125 -12.54 20.87 -17.46
C PRO A 125 -12.56 19.58 -18.28
N ASP A 126 -11.49 19.26 -19.02
CA ASP A 126 -11.40 18.00 -19.78
C ASP A 126 -11.19 16.80 -18.83
N GLY A 127 -12.29 16.14 -18.49
CA GLY A 127 -12.33 14.98 -17.60
C GLY A 127 -11.54 13.77 -18.11
N GLY A 128 -11.51 13.53 -19.42
CA GLY A 128 -10.77 12.40 -20.00
C GLY A 128 -9.26 12.59 -19.92
N ARG A 129 -8.78 13.80 -20.25
CA ARG A 129 -7.36 14.15 -20.10
C ARG A 129 -6.95 14.18 -18.64
N ARG A 130 -7.82 14.69 -17.75
CA ARG A 130 -7.63 14.70 -16.30
C ARG A 130 -7.50 13.28 -15.75
N HIS A 131 -8.44 12.40 -16.05
CA HIS A 131 -8.41 11.00 -15.62
C HIS A 131 -7.12 10.29 -16.07
N ARG A 132 -6.70 10.47 -17.33
CA ARG A 132 -5.44 9.87 -17.82
C ARG A 132 -4.19 10.44 -17.14
N ALA A 133 -4.18 11.73 -16.80
CA ALA A 133 -3.04 12.36 -16.12
C ALA A 133 -2.97 11.90 -14.66
N LEU A 134 -4.08 11.98 -13.94
CA LEU A 134 -4.17 11.59 -12.55
C LEU A 134 -3.96 10.08 -12.38
N GLY A 135 -4.56 9.25 -13.24
CA GLY A 135 -4.34 7.80 -13.24
C GLY A 135 -2.87 7.43 -13.47
N ARG A 136 -2.15 8.13 -14.35
CA ARG A 136 -0.70 7.94 -14.54
C ARG A 136 0.09 8.29 -13.28
N PHE A 137 -0.21 9.44 -12.69
CA PHE A 137 0.43 9.90 -11.47
C PHE A 137 0.19 8.94 -10.31
N THR A 138 -1.07 8.59 -10.04
CA THR A 138 -1.44 7.69 -8.94
C THR A 138 -0.85 6.30 -9.11
N MET A 139 -0.80 5.76 -10.33
CA MET A 139 -0.21 4.44 -10.58
C MET A 139 1.29 4.41 -10.25
N VAL A 140 2.05 5.45 -10.63
CA VAL A 140 3.49 5.54 -10.31
C VAL A 140 3.69 5.58 -8.79
N ILE A 141 2.95 6.44 -8.09
CA ILE A 141 3.01 6.52 -6.62
C ILE A 141 2.64 5.17 -5.98
N TYR A 142 1.59 4.51 -6.47
CA TYR A 142 1.14 3.22 -5.96
C TYR A 142 2.20 2.12 -6.15
N CYS A 143 2.89 2.07 -7.30
CA CYS A 143 4.00 1.14 -7.50
C CYS A 143 5.17 1.38 -6.54
N ILE A 144 5.53 2.65 -6.29
CA ILE A 144 6.57 3.01 -5.32
C ILE A 144 6.14 2.60 -3.90
N LEU A 145 4.89 2.83 -3.54
CA LEU A 145 4.32 2.43 -2.26
C LEU A 145 4.40 0.91 -2.08
N PHE A 146 3.98 0.14 -3.08
CA PHE A 146 4.06 -1.32 -3.05
C PHE A 146 5.50 -1.83 -2.93
N ALA A 147 6.43 -1.25 -3.70
CA ALA A 147 7.84 -1.64 -3.67
C ALA A 147 8.48 -1.36 -2.30
N THR A 148 8.26 -0.16 -1.75
CA THR A 148 8.77 0.22 -0.43
C THR A 148 8.13 -0.59 0.69
N GLY A 149 6.84 -0.92 0.61
CA GLY A 149 6.17 -1.78 1.59
C GLY A 149 6.61 -3.25 1.53
N THR A 150 6.85 -3.76 0.33
CA THR A 150 7.43 -5.11 0.14
C THR A 150 8.85 -5.16 0.68
N PHE A 151 9.63 -4.09 0.49
CA PHE A 151 10.97 -3.97 1.05
C PHE A 151 10.95 -3.98 2.58
N THR A 152 10.07 -3.20 3.22
CA THR A 152 9.95 -3.20 4.69
C THR A 152 9.51 -4.56 5.24
N TYR A 153 8.54 -5.22 4.59
CA TYR A 153 8.13 -6.59 4.93
C TYR A 153 9.32 -7.56 4.83
N THR A 154 10.07 -7.52 3.72
CA THR A 154 11.21 -8.41 3.49
C THR A 154 12.31 -8.20 4.53
N MET A 155 12.60 -6.93 4.85
CA MET A 155 13.60 -6.58 5.85
C MET A 155 13.20 -7.08 7.24
N LEU A 156 11.95 -6.88 7.67
CA LEU A 156 11.49 -7.26 9.01
C LEU A 156 11.27 -8.77 9.18
N TYR A 157 10.78 -9.47 8.15
CA TYR A 157 10.22 -10.81 8.35
C TYR A 157 10.99 -11.93 7.63
N ILE A 158 11.88 -11.59 6.70
CA ILE A 158 12.66 -12.56 5.94
C ILE A 158 14.15 -12.43 6.25
N LEU A 159 14.71 -11.23 6.08
CA LEU A 159 16.16 -11.02 6.16
C LEU A 159 16.65 -10.78 7.59
N TYR A 160 15.93 -9.95 8.34
CA TYR A 160 16.31 -9.53 9.69
C TYR A 160 15.16 -9.69 10.69
N PRO A 161 14.67 -10.93 10.88
CA PRO A 161 13.64 -11.19 11.87
C PRO A 161 14.12 -10.80 13.26
N GLY A 162 13.37 -9.91 13.92
CA GLY A 162 13.57 -9.57 15.33
C GLY A 162 13.18 -10.72 16.25
N LYS A 163 13.39 -10.53 17.56
CA LYS A 163 13.07 -11.55 18.58
C LYS A 163 11.57 -11.70 18.89
N ILE A 164 10.72 -11.00 18.15
CA ILE A 164 9.26 -11.04 18.33
C ILE A 164 8.68 -11.89 17.20
N GLY A 165 8.77 -13.20 17.40
CA GLY A 165 7.94 -14.23 16.79
C GLY A 165 7.38 -15.10 17.90
#